data_AF-A0A1H4CNJ3-F1
#
_entry.id   AF-A0A1H4CNJ3-F1
#
_cell.length_a   1.000
_cell.length_b   1.000
_cell.length_c   1.000
_cell.angle_alpha   90.00
_cell.angle_beta   90.00
_cell.angle_gamma   90.00
#
_symmetry.space_group_name_H-M   'P 1'
#
loop_
_entity.id
_entity.type
_entity.pdbx_description
1 polymer ?
#
loop_
_entity_poly.entity_id
_entity_poly.type
_entity_poly.pdbx_seq_one_letter_code
_entity_poly.pdbx_strand_id
1 'polypeptide(L)'
;MKMYSKGALISGFVVFIISVSGGLMVSQNTSAKNTVNPSHITPIDYSENELGLTFGTIEESNSFEILPDLIYAGSVNGIKGYLLKKDYLGEPGDVPLYDVYGKTIIGSFHISPKNMNYPKNKKGQTYGSSADASSPETEPELISAIGEDGTSGYVLKKDLDGELPKSPEEAIAIQNSRSPEGLDIPLFDIDGETVIGVFHVGA
;
A
#
# COMPACT_ATOMS: atom_id res chain seq x y z
N MET A 1 75.11 -9.65 8.69
CA MET A 1 75.87 -10.86 8.27
C MET A 1 75.03 -11.57 7.21
N LYS A 2 75.66 -11.98 6.11
CA LYS A 2 75.04 -12.47 4.86
C LYS A 2 74.65 -13.96 4.94
N MET A 3 73.54 -14.30 4.27
CA MET A 3 73.38 -15.42 3.30
C MET A 3 72.96 -16.86 3.70
N TYR A 4 71.83 -17.27 3.07
CA TYR A 4 71.48 -18.53 2.34
C TYR A 4 71.25 -19.90 3.02
N SER A 5 70.09 -20.53 2.69
CA SER A 5 69.93 -21.70 1.78
C SER A 5 68.47 -22.23 1.83
N LYS A 6 67.63 -22.15 0.79
CA LYS A 6 67.36 -23.09 -0.35
C LYS A 6 66.92 -24.54 -0.01
N GLY A 7 65.78 -24.96 -0.59
CA GLY A 7 65.39 -26.37 -0.90
C GLY A 7 63.92 -26.70 -0.58
N ALA A 8 62.99 -26.69 -1.57
CA ALA A 8 62.43 -27.85 -2.31
C ALA A 8 61.46 -28.74 -1.48
N LEU A 9 60.13 -28.64 -1.68
CA LEU A 9 59.26 -29.37 -2.65
C LEU A 9 58.79 -30.76 -2.19
N ILE A 10 57.46 -30.86 -2.00
CA ILE A 10 56.54 -31.98 -2.28
C ILE A 10 56.68 -33.29 -1.48
N SER A 11 55.64 -33.61 -0.70
CA SER A 11 54.94 -34.90 -0.82
C SER A 11 53.63 -34.83 -0.04
N GLY A 12 52.51 -35.00 -0.74
CA GLY A 12 51.20 -34.98 -0.15
C GLY A 12 50.94 -36.22 0.70
N PHE A 13 50.20 -36.03 1.79
CA PHE A 13 49.31 -37.05 2.29
C PHE A 13 47.98 -36.41 2.64
N VAL A 14 47.04 -36.61 1.73
CA VAL A 14 45.61 -36.49 1.97
C VAL A 14 45.25 -37.50 3.05
N VAL A 15 44.77 -37.03 4.19
CA VAL A 15 43.93 -37.85 5.08
C VAL A 15 42.63 -37.11 5.29
N PHE A 16 41.62 -37.62 4.59
CA PHE A 16 40.21 -37.32 4.76
C PHE A 16 39.79 -37.79 6.16
N ILE A 17 39.51 -36.88 7.07
CA ILE A 17 38.62 -37.15 8.20
C ILE A 17 37.40 -36.24 8.02
N ILE A 18 36.32 -36.90 7.61
CA ILE A 18 34.99 -36.36 7.53
C ILE A 18 34.53 -36.14 8.97
N SER A 19 34.22 -34.90 9.34
CA SER A 19 33.48 -34.60 10.55
C SER A 19 32.40 -33.60 10.19
N VAL A 20 31.23 -34.15 9.87
CA VAL A 20 29.97 -33.44 9.81
C VAL A 20 29.52 -33.21 11.26
N SER A 21 29.48 -31.95 11.68
CA SER A 21 28.61 -31.54 12.78
C SER A 21 28.26 -30.07 12.63
N GLY A 22 26.99 -29.83 12.28
CA GLY A 22 26.15 -28.77 12.84
C GLY A 22 26.54 -27.34 12.54
N GLY A 23 25.77 -26.70 11.67
CA GLY A 23 25.91 -25.28 11.33
C GLY A 23 25.45 -24.32 12.42
N LEU A 24 25.85 -23.06 12.25
CA LEU A 24 24.95 -21.91 12.17
C LEU A 24 25.77 -20.76 11.57
N MET A 25 25.60 -20.51 10.27
CA MET A 25 26.08 -19.25 9.69
C MET A 25 25.15 -18.15 10.20
N VAL A 26 25.69 -17.28 11.05
CA VAL A 26 25.11 -15.97 11.35
C VAL A 26 25.29 -15.11 10.10
N SER A 27 24.23 -14.99 9.29
CA SER A 27 24.15 -13.94 8.27
C SER A 27 23.68 -12.67 8.95
N GLN A 28 24.60 -11.74 9.17
CA GLN A 28 24.25 -10.35 9.49
C GLN A 28 23.79 -9.68 8.19
N ASN A 29 22.49 -9.58 7.96
CA ASN A 29 21.97 -8.66 6.96
C ASN A 29 21.97 -7.26 7.56
N THR A 30 23.02 -6.51 7.24
CA THR A 30 22.98 -5.04 7.26
C THR A 30 22.28 -4.60 5.98
N SER A 31 21.09 -4.00 6.07
CA SER A 31 20.54 -3.20 4.98
C SER A 31 19.84 -1.95 5.53
N ALA A 32 20.50 -0.83 5.23
CA ALA A 32 20.08 0.56 5.14
C ALA A 32 18.81 1.06 5.87
N LYS A 33 19.06 2.08 6.70
CA LYS A 33 18.18 3.23 6.99
C LYS A 33 17.33 3.64 5.77
N ASN A 34 16.03 3.40 5.83
CA ASN A 34 15.04 4.30 5.24
C ASN A 34 14.44 5.11 6.38
N THR A 35 14.81 6.39 6.45
CA THR A 35 14.12 7.37 7.28
C THR A 35 12.81 7.70 6.57
N VAL A 36 11.76 6.96 6.88
CA VAL A 36 10.37 7.44 6.76
C VAL A 36 9.89 7.56 8.19
N ASN A 37 9.52 8.77 8.60
CA ASN A 37 9.03 9.05 9.94
C ASN A 37 7.58 8.53 10.03
N PRO A 38 7.27 7.43 10.73
CA PRO A 38 5.91 6.95 10.88
C PRO A 38 5.39 7.48 12.22
N SER A 39 4.92 8.73 12.24
CA SER A 39 4.29 9.25 13.45
C SER A 39 2.91 8.62 13.61
N HIS A 40 2.86 7.59 14.48
CA HIS A 40 1.69 6.91 15.07
C HIS A 40 0.88 5.97 14.18
N ILE A 41 1.54 4.96 13.62
CA ILE A 41 0.89 3.69 13.32
C ILE A 41 1.47 2.66 14.28
N THR A 42 0.67 2.11 15.18
CA THR A 42 1.06 0.92 15.95
C THR A 42 1.35 -0.20 14.95
N PRO A 43 2.50 -0.89 15.01
CA PRO A 43 2.74 -2.04 14.14
C PRO A 43 1.67 -3.08 14.41
N ILE A 44 0.71 -3.23 13.50
CA ILE A 44 -0.22 -4.35 13.54
C ILE A 44 0.52 -5.53 12.95
N ASP A 45 0.78 -6.53 13.79
CA ASP A 45 1.49 -7.76 13.42
C ASP A 45 0.47 -8.81 12.97
N TYR A 46 0.24 -8.90 11.67
CA TYR A 46 -0.62 -9.96 11.10
C TYR A 46 0.16 -11.27 11.02
N SER A 47 -0.55 -12.39 11.23
CA SER A 47 0.06 -13.71 10.99
C SER A 47 0.33 -13.90 9.49
N GLU A 48 1.43 -14.55 9.15
CA GLU A 48 1.79 -14.91 7.78
C GLU A 48 1.58 -16.41 7.54
N ASN A 49 1.12 -16.78 6.33
CA ASN A 49 1.05 -18.17 5.90
C ASN A 49 2.37 -18.64 5.25
N GLU A 50 2.44 -19.91 4.84
CA GLU A 50 3.64 -20.50 4.20
C GLU A 50 4.03 -19.84 2.85
N LEU A 51 3.15 -19.00 2.29
CA LEU A 51 3.40 -18.22 1.07
C LEU A 51 3.84 -16.78 1.37
N GLY A 52 3.96 -16.40 2.64
CA GLY A 52 4.26 -15.04 3.09
C GLY A 52 3.09 -14.06 2.95
N LEU A 53 1.85 -14.56 2.80
CA LEU A 53 0.67 -13.69 2.78
C LEU A 53 0.21 -13.40 4.21
N THR A 54 -0.01 -12.14 4.51
CA THR A 54 -0.56 -11.69 5.79
C THR A 54 -2.04 -12.00 5.87
N PHE A 55 -2.53 -12.50 7.02
CA PHE A 55 -3.95 -12.80 7.22
C PHE A 55 -4.47 -12.42 8.61
N GLY A 56 -5.73 -12.00 8.70
CA GLY A 56 -6.34 -11.57 9.96
C GLY A 56 -7.78 -11.06 9.86
N THR A 57 -8.33 -10.63 10.99
CA THR A 57 -9.64 -9.97 11.11
C THR A 57 -9.50 -8.45 11.13
N ILE A 58 -10.47 -7.73 10.56
CA ILE A 58 -10.47 -6.25 10.45
C ILE A 58 -10.86 -5.51 11.76
N GLU A 59 -10.91 -6.20 12.90
CA GLU A 59 -11.37 -5.59 14.17
C GLU A 59 -10.31 -4.70 14.85
N GLU A 60 -9.09 -4.63 14.32
CA GLU A 60 -7.97 -3.91 14.94
C GLU A 60 -7.41 -2.73 14.11
N SER A 61 -7.96 -2.46 12.92
CA SER A 61 -7.34 -1.56 11.95
C SER A 61 -8.31 -0.47 11.49
N ASN A 62 -8.30 0.67 12.17
CA ASN A 62 -9.01 1.90 11.76
C ASN A 62 -8.40 2.57 10.50
N SER A 63 -7.62 1.86 9.68
CA SER A 63 -6.98 2.42 8.48
C SER A 63 -6.77 1.34 7.41
N PHE A 64 -7.16 1.67 6.18
CA PHE A 64 -7.12 0.76 5.02
C PHE A 64 -5.72 0.47 4.51
N GLU A 65 -4.78 1.38 4.78
CA GLU A 65 -3.35 1.23 4.44
C GLU A 65 -2.73 -0.02 5.08
N ILE A 66 -3.24 -0.41 6.26
CA ILE A 66 -2.70 -1.51 7.08
C ILE A 66 -3.59 -2.76 7.06
N LEU A 67 -4.32 -3.02 5.97
CA LEU A 67 -5.07 -4.27 5.81
C LEU A 67 -4.16 -5.44 5.41
N PRO A 68 -4.43 -6.66 5.92
CA PRO A 68 -3.70 -7.87 5.52
C PRO A 68 -4.09 -8.28 4.09
N ASP A 69 -3.28 -9.14 3.48
CA ASP A 69 -3.54 -9.68 2.13
C ASP A 69 -4.78 -10.56 2.10
N LEU A 70 -5.04 -11.31 3.18
CA LEU A 70 -6.17 -12.21 3.37
C LEU A 70 -7.01 -11.80 4.60
N ILE A 71 -8.23 -11.35 4.35
CA ILE A 71 -9.15 -10.85 5.38
C ILE A 71 -10.13 -11.95 5.75
N TYR A 72 -10.08 -12.43 6.99
CA TYR A 72 -11.01 -13.44 7.48
C TYR A 72 -12.44 -12.90 7.47
N ALA A 73 -13.33 -13.59 6.76
CA ALA A 73 -14.71 -13.16 6.56
C ALA A 73 -15.74 -14.20 7.06
N GLY A 74 -15.29 -15.41 7.43
CA GLY A 74 -16.16 -16.43 7.98
C GLY A 74 -15.65 -17.83 7.72
N SER A 75 -16.54 -18.82 7.78
CA SER A 75 -16.21 -20.21 7.46
C SER A 75 -17.31 -20.84 6.61
N VAL A 76 -16.93 -21.60 5.59
CA VAL A 76 -17.84 -22.36 4.73
C VAL A 76 -17.55 -23.84 4.94
N ASN A 77 -18.55 -24.60 5.38
CA ASN A 77 -18.41 -26.04 5.67
C ASN A 77 -17.25 -26.39 6.63
N GLY A 78 -16.99 -25.53 7.62
CA GLY A 78 -15.90 -25.70 8.59
C GLY A 78 -14.52 -25.29 8.09
N ILE A 79 -14.39 -24.81 6.86
CA ILE A 79 -13.16 -24.27 6.29
C ILE A 79 -13.18 -22.74 6.46
N LYS A 80 -12.13 -22.17 7.05
CA LYS A 80 -11.97 -20.71 7.17
C LYS A 80 -11.88 -20.08 5.77
N GLY A 81 -12.73 -19.09 5.52
CA GLY A 81 -12.80 -18.32 4.29
C GLY A 81 -12.21 -16.93 4.45
N TYR A 82 -11.41 -16.53 3.46
CA TYR A 82 -10.70 -15.27 3.43
C TYR A 82 -11.04 -14.50 2.16
N LEU A 83 -11.15 -13.18 2.26
CA LEU A 83 -11.23 -12.25 1.15
C LEU A 83 -9.83 -11.79 0.79
N LEU A 84 -9.53 -11.66 -0.50
CA LEU A 84 -8.30 -10.96 -0.90
C LEU A 84 -8.47 -9.46 -0.62
N LYS A 85 -7.40 -8.81 -0.18
CA LYS A 85 -7.37 -7.35 0.04
C LYS A 85 -7.96 -6.56 -1.13
N LYS A 86 -7.57 -6.92 -2.36
CA LYS A 86 -8.08 -6.28 -3.58
C LYS A 86 -9.59 -6.41 -3.77
N ASP A 87 -10.18 -7.54 -3.35
CA ASP A 87 -11.62 -7.81 -3.52
C ASP A 87 -12.41 -7.12 -2.42
N TYR A 88 -11.82 -7.02 -1.23
CA TYR A 88 -12.39 -6.27 -0.11
C TYR A 88 -12.37 -4.75 -0.30
N LEU A 89 -11.37 -4.22 -1.03
CA LEU A 89 -11.27 -2.82 -1.42
C LEU A 89 -12.04 -2.48 -2.70
N GLY A 90 -12.57 -3.50 -3.40
CA GLY A 90 -13.30 -3.31 -4.65
C GLY A 90 -14.75 -2.88 -4.44
N GLU A 91 -15.49 -2.89 -5.54
CA GLU A 91 -16.92 -2.55 -5.55
C GLU A 91 -17.75 -3.45 -4.62
N PRO A 92 -18.80 -2.91 -3.97
CA PRO A 92 -19.70 -3.71 -3.16
C PRO A 92 -20.43 -4.75 -4.02
N GLY A 93 -20.63 -5.93 -3.45
CA GLY A 93 -21.27 -7.05 -4.12
C GLY A 93 -20.77 -8.40 -3.65
N ASP A 94 -21.13 -9.45 -4.38
CA ASP A 94 -20.68 -10.80 -4.11
C ASP A 94 -19.25 -11.01 -4.59
N VAL A 95 -18.35 -11.29 -3.66
CA VAL A 95 -16.94 -11.60 -3.93
C VAL A 95 -16.60 -13.03 -3.51
N PRO A 96 -15.61 -13.67 -4.15
CA PRO A 96 -15.20 -15.02 -3.79
C PRO A 96 -14.53 -15.08 -2.41
N LEU A 97 -14.89 -16.10 -1.63
CA LEU A 97 -14.13 -16.51 -0.45
C LEU A 97 -13.08 -17.53 -0.85
N TYR A 98 -11.85 -17.29 -0.44
CA TYR A 98 -10.71 -18.16 -0.68
C TYR A 98 -10.33 -18.97 0.56
N ASP A 99 -9.60 -20.06 0.34
CA ASP A 99 -8.87 -20.75 1.39
C ASP A 99 -7.71 -19.91 1.96
N VAL A 100 -7.01 -20.45 2.97
CA VAL A 100 -5.87 -19.77 3.63
C VAL A 100 -4.68 -19.50 2.69
N TYR A 101 -4.67 -20.10 1.50
CA TYR A 101 -3.64 -19.89 0.49
C TYR A 101 -4.03 -18.83 -0.55
N GLY A 102 -5.27 -18.32 -0.50
CA GLY A 102 -5.78 -17.36 -1.47
C GLY A 102 -5.98 -17.96 -2.87
N LYS A 103 -6.07 -19.28 -3.01
CA LYS A 103 -6.08 -19.96 -4.33
C LYS A 103 -7.41 -20.60 -4.65
N THR A 104 -7.97 -21.35 -3.71
CA THR A 104 -9.19 -22.11 -3.96
C THR A 104 -10.40 -21.30 -3.50
N ILE A 105 -11.36 -21.08 -4.39
CA ILE A 105 -12.65 -20.47 -4.05
C ILE A 105 -13.48 -21.51 -3.30
N ILE A 106 -13.86 -21.21 -2.07
CA ILE A 106 -14.63 -22.08 -1.18
C ILE A 106 -16.07 -21.60 -0.95
N GLY A 107 -16.40 -20.39 -1.42
CA GLY A 107 -17.73 -19.81 -1.31
C GLY A 107 -17.76 -18.38 -1.84
N SER A 108 -18.81 -17.64 -1.48
CA SER A 108 -18.92 -16.20 -1.72
C SER A 108 -19.27 -15.46 -0.44
N PHE A 109 -18.93 -14.19 -0.40
CA PHE A 109 -19.27 -13.27 0.68
C PHE A 109 -19.82 -11.99 0.06
N HIS A 110 -20.95 -11.54 0.58
CA HIS A 110 -21.55 -10.29 0.12
C HIS A 110 -20.93 -9.12 0.88
N ILE A 111 -20.13 -8.30 0.19
CA ILE A 111 -19.63 -7.03 0.72
C ILE A 111 -20.74 -5.99 0.59
N SER A 112 -21.24 -5.51 1.73
CA SER A 112 -22.10 -4.32 1.76
C SER A 112 -21.28 -3.07 1.38
N PRO A 113 -21.91 -2.02 0.82
CA PRO A 113 -21.27 -0.73 0.60
C PRO A 113 -20.49 -0.32 1.85
N LYS A 114 -19.17 -0.26 1.71
CA LYS A 114 -18.33 0.08 2.83
C LYS A 114 -18.53 1.56 3.09
N ASN A 115 -19.00 1.91 4.29
CA ASN A 115 -18.78 3.27 4.78
C ASN A 115 -17.27 3.41 4.94
N MET A 116 -16.62 3.89 3.88
CA MET A 116 -15.19 4.08 3.81
C MET A 116 -14.80 5.08 4.90
N ASN A 117 -14.35 4.58 6.05
CA ASN A 117 -13.96 5.42 7.16
C ASN A 117 -12.54 5.92 6.89
N TYR A 118 -12.43 6.91 6.01
CA TYR A 118 -11.18 7.64 5.83
C TYR A 118 -10.75 8.25 7.16
N PRO A 119 -9.45 8.21 7.48
CA PRO A 119 -8.93 8.96 8.61
C PRO A 119 -9.21 10.45 8.42
N LYS A 120 -9.31 11.17 9.54
CA LYS A 120 -9.61 12.60 9.55
C LYS A 120 -8.43 13.40 10.09
N ASN A 121 -8.13 14.52 9.43
CA ASN A 121 -7.13 15.45 9.92
C ASN A 121 -7.65 16.25 11.14
N LYS A 122 -6.83 17.16 11.68
CA LYS A 122 -7.20 18.00 12.85
C LYS A 122 -8.44 18.88 12.63
N LYS A 123 -8.81 19.14 11.38
CA LYS A 123 -9.99 19.92 10.98
C LYS A 123 -11.22 19.03 10.72
N GLY A 124 -11.08 17.71 10.86
CA GLY A 124 -12.14 16.75 10.60
C GLY A 124 -12.30 16.36 9.13
N GLN A 125 -11.40 16.81 8.25
CA GLN A 125 -11.45 16.49 6.82
C GLN A 125 -10.95 15.08 6.58
N THR A 126 -11.67 14.30 5.76
CA THR A 126 -11.24 12.96 5.36
C THR A 126 -10.07 13.03 4.38
N TYR A 127 -9.09 12.14 4.54
CA TYR A 127 -7.95 12.05 3.62
C TYR A 127 -7.66 10.60 3.20
N GLY A 128 -7.23 10.39 1.96
CA GLY A 128 -6.91 9.06 1.41
C GLY A 128 -6.86 9.02 -0.12
N SER A 129 -6.77 7.82 -0.70
CA SER A 129 -6.82 7.64 -2.15
C SER A 129 -8.25 7.63 -2.65
N SER A 130 -8.53 8.30 -3.77
CA SER A 130 -9.84 8.19 -4.46
C SER A 130 -10.09 6.79 -5.01
N ALA A 131 -9.03 6.03 -5.32
CA ALA A 131 -9.14 4.65 -5.78
C ALA A 131 -9.76 3.71 -4.74
N ASP A 132 -9.78 4.12 -3.46
CA ASP A 132 -10.40 3.34 -2.39
C ASP A 132 -11.88 3.72 -2.17
N ALA A 133 -12.41 4.72 -2.90
CA ALA A 133 -13.81 5.13 -2.79
C ALA A 133 -14.72 4.24 -3.66
N SER A 134 -15.88 3.84 -3.13
CA SER A 134 -16.89 3.07 -3.88
C SER A 134 -17.70 3.90 -4.88
N SER A 135 -17.62 5.22 -4.77
CA SER A 135 -18.29 6.16 -5.67
C SER A 135 -17.65 7.55 -5.54
N PRO A 136 -17.79 8.42 -6.55
CA PRO A 136 -17.29 9.80 -6.48
C PRO A 136 -17.82 10.55 -5.24
N GLU A 137 -19.02 10.25 -4.77
CA GLU A 137 -19.62 10.89 -3.59
C GLU A 137 -18.94 10.48 -2.28
N THR A 138 -18.34 9.30 -2.24
CA THR A 138 -17.67 8.72 -1.06
C THR A 138 -16.18 9.01 -0.99
N GLU A 139 -15.61 9.70 -1.98
CA GLU A 139 -14.21 10.11 -1.99
C GLU A 139 -13.84 11.02 -0.81
N PRO A 140 -12.58 10.97 -0.34
CA PRO A 140 -12.12 11.83 0.74
C PRO A 140 -12.09 13.30 0.30
N GLU A 141 -12.16 14.22 1.26
CA GLU A 141 -12.02 15.66 0.99
C GLU A 141 -10.61 16.02 0.52
N LEU A 142 -9.60 15.28 1.00
CA LEU A 142 -8.19 15.36 0.63
C LEU A 142 -7.79 14.07 -0.10
N ILE A 143 -7.62 14.16 -1.41
CA ILE A 143 -7.29 13.04 -2.29
C ILE A 143 -5.78 12.96 -2.47
N SER A 144 -5.20 11.79 -2.19
CA SER A 144 -3.76 11.54 -2.34
C SER A 144 -3.31 11.76 -3.78
N ALA A 145 -2.23 12.55 -3.96
CA ALA A 145 -1.66 12.86 -5.25
C ALA A 145 -0.12 12.98 -5.17
N ILE A 146 0.53 12.88 -6.32
CA ILE A 146 1.97 13.10 -6.48
C ILE A 146 2.17 14.37 -7.30
N GLY A 147 2.85 15.36 -6.72
CA GLY A 147 3.18 16.62 -7.39
C GLY A 147 4.15 16.45 -8.55
N GLU A 148 4.32 17.52 -9.32
CA GLU A 148 5.22 17.57 -10.49
C GLU A 148 6.69 17.22 -10.16
N ASP A 149 7.11 17.48 -8.92
CA ASP A 149 8.44 17.23 -8.39
C ASP A 149 8.59 15.85 -7.73
N GLY A 150 7.54 15.02 -7.76
CA GLY A 150 7.48 13.72 -7.10
C GLY A 150 7.10 13.80 -5.62
N THR A 151 6.80 14.97 -5.07
CA THR A 151 6.36 15.14 -3.68
C THR A 151 4.98 14.50 -3.50
N SER A 152 4.85 13.62 -2.51
CA SER A 152 3.55 13.05 -2.12
C SER A 152 2.78 14.04 -1.25
N GLY A 153 1.50 14.24 -1.55
CA GLY A 153 0.63 15.13 -0.80
C GLY A 153 -0.83 14.87 -1.11
N TYR A 154 -1.67 15.88 -0.90
CA TYR A 154 -3.11 15.78 -1.09
C TYR A 154 -3.64 16.96 -1.89
N VAL A 155 -4.60 16.71 -2.78
CA VAL A 155 -5.36 17.74 -3.47
C VAL A 155 -6.78 17.79 -2.90
N LEU A 156 -7.37 18.98 -2.86
CA LEU A 156 -8.75 19.12 -2.41
C LEU A 156 -9.68 18.60 -3.51
N LYS A 157 -10.62 17.72 -3.13
CA LYS A 157 -11.61 17.16 -4.06
C LYS A 157 -12.36 18.24 -4.85
N LYS A 158 -12.75 19.33 -4.19
CA LYS A 158 -13.43 20.47 -4.83
C LYS A 158 -12.59 21.16 -5.92
N ASP A 159 -11.26 21.11 -5.81
CA ASP A 159 -10.35 21.75 -6.78
C ASP A 159 -10.13 20.81 -7.98
N LEU A 160 -10.30 19.49 -7.79
CA LEU A 160 -10.32 18.49 -8.87
C LEU A 160 -11.65 18.47 -9.63
N ASP A 161 -12.78 18.41 -8.92
CA ASP A 161 -14.12 18.31 -9.52
C ASP A 161 -14.50 19.60 -10.28
N GLY A 162 -13.98 20.74 -9.82
CA GLY A 162 -14.31 22.05 -10.37
C GLY A 162 -15.78 22.43 -10.16
N GLU A 163 -16.24 23.45 -10.90
CA GLU A 163 -17.65 23.86 -10.86
C GLU A 163 -18.49 22.95 -11.76
N LEU A 164 -19.55 22.36 -11.19
CA LEU A 164 -20.53 21.62 -11.97
C LEU A 164 -21.38 22.59 -12.82
N PRO A 165 -21.50 22.38 -14.14
CA PRO A 165 -22.34 23.21 -14.99
C PRO A 165 -23.81 23.07 -14.62
N LYS A 166 -24.55 24.18 -14.64
CA LYS A 166 -25.99 24.23 -14.33
C LYS A 166 -26.86 24.12 -15.59
N SER A 167 -26.27 24.24 -16.78
CA SER A 167 -26.93 24.02 -18.06
C SER A 167 -25.99 23.41 -19.11
N PRO A 168 -26.54 22.80 -20.19
CA PRO A 168 -25.74 22.33 -21.32
C PRO A 168 -24.89 23.42 -21.97
N GLU A 169 -25.41 24.65 -22.07
CA GLU A 169 -24.68 25.78 -22.63
C GLU A 169 -23.48 26.18 -21.76
N GLU A 170 -23.66 26.16 -20.44
CA GLU A 170 -22.57 26.40 -19.48
C GLU A 170 -21.51 25.29 -19.53
N ALA A 171 -21.92 24.03 -19.70
CA ALA A 171 -20.99 22.91 -19.88
C ALA A 171 -20.10 23.09 -21.13
N ILE A 172 -20.67 23.56 -22.25
CA ILE A 172 -19.91 23.85 -23.47
C ILE A 172 -18.96 25.05 -23.25
N ALA A 173 -19.42 26.08 -22.54
CA ALA A 173 -18.59 27.23 -22.21
C ALA A 173 -17.40 26.84 -21.34
N ILE A 174 -17.62 26.03 -20.29
CA ILE A 174 -16.56 25.49 -19.43
C ILE A 174 -15.57 24.69 -20.26
N GLN A 175 -16.04 23.74 -21.08
CA GLN A 175 -15.19 22.89 -21.93
C GLN A 175 -14.32 23.73 -22.89
N ASN A 176 -14.90 24.74 -23.54
CA ASN A 176 -14.18 25.61 -24.48
C ASN A 176 -13.21 26.59 -23.79
N SER A 177 -13.43 26.87 -22.50
CA SER A 177 -12.57 27.76 -21.71
C SER A 177 -11.39 27.06 -21.05
N ARG A 178 -11.36 25.71 -21.08
CA ARG A 178 -10.24 24.94 -20.52
C ARG A 178 -8.94 25.29 -21.23
N SER A 179 -7.91 25.54 -20.44
CA SER A 179 -6.57 25.79 -20.97
C SER A 179 -6.06 24.52 -21.67
N PRO A 180 -5.47 24.63 -22.88
CA PRO A 180 -4.81 23.50 -23.53
C PRO A 180 -3.58 23.03 -22.75
N GLU A 181 -3.04 23.87 -21.88
CA GLU A 181 -1.91 23.55 -21.00
C GLU A 181 -2.36 22.80 -19.72
N GLY A 182 -3.65 22.54 -19.53
CA GLY A 182 -4.14 21.87 -18.31
C GLY A 182 -4.40 22.81 -17.13
N LEU A 183 -4.46 22.24 -15.93
CA LEU A 183 -4.77 22.94 -14.68
C LEU A 183 -3.74 22.59 -13.59
N ASP A 184 -3.15 23.61 -13.00
CA ASP A 184 -2.31 23.49 -11.81
C ASP A 184 -3.16 23.57 -10.55
N ILE A 185 -3.14 22.51 -9.75
CA ILE A 185 -3.86 22.38 -8.48
C ILE A 185 -2.84 22.43 -7.34
N PRO A 186 -3.06 23.24 -6.28
CA PRO A 186 -2.18 23.22 -5.11
C PRO A 186 -2.12 21.83 -4.47
N LEU A 187 -0.91 21.36 -4.20
CA LEU A 187 -0.67 20.14 -3.43
C LEU A 187 -0.48 20.52 -1.96
N PHE A 188 -1.30 19.96 -1.08
CA PHE A 188 -1.34 20.23 0.35
C PHE A 188 -0.69 19.09 1.16
N ASP A 189 -0.22 19.43 2.37
CA ASP A 189 0.07 18.46 3.42
C ASP A 189 -1.25 17.89 4.01
N ILE A 190 -1.14 16.90 4.88
CA ILE A 190 -2.25 16.21 5.55
C ILE A 190 -3.16 17.14 6.36
N ASP A 191 -2.69 18.33 6.74
CA ASP A 191 -3.48 19.34 7.42
C ASP A 191 -4.52 20.03 6.52
N GLY A 192 -4.41 19.86 5.20
CA GLY A 192 -5.31 20.47 4.21
C GLY A 192 -5.20 21.99 4.12
N GLU A 193 -4.11 22.59 4.61
CA GLU A 193 -3.85 24.03 4.60
C GLU A 193 -2.45 24.38 4.10
N THR A 194 -1.44 23.61 4.50
CA THR A 194 -0.05 23.85 4.14
C THR A 194 0.18 23.41 2.70
N VAL A 195 0.46 24.36 1.81
CA VAL A 195 0.83 24.06 0.42
C VAL A 195 2.29 23.59 0.39
N ILE A 196 2.50 22.39 -0.17
CA ILE A 196 3.81 21.73 -0.27
C ILE A 196 4.26 21.49 -1.72
N GLY A 197 3.41 21.79 -2.71
CA GLY A 197 3.77 21.67 -4.12
C GLY A 197 2.61 21.99 -5.07
N VAL A 198 2.74 21.50 -6.30
CA VAL A 198 1.73 21.64 -7.35
C VAL A 198 1.46 20.27 -7.99
N PHE A 199 0.19 19.95 -8.19
CA PHE A 199 -0.29 18.82 -8.95
C PHE A 199 -0.81 19.31 -10.31
N HIS A 200 -0.21 18.83 -11.39
CA HIS A 200 -0.57 19.24 -12.74
C HIS A 200 -1.53 18.24 -13.39
N VAL A 201 -2.70 18.72 -13.81
CA VAL A 201 -3.69 17.94 -14.57
C VAL A 201 -3.62 18.35 -16.03
N GLY A 202 -3.17 17.44 -16.89
CA GLY A 202 -3.12 17.67 -18.34
C GLY A 202 -4.52 17.81 -18.97
N ALA A 203 -4.56 18.45 -20.15
CA ALA A 203 -5.77 18.69 -20.94
C ALA A 203 -6.33 17.45 -21.66
#